data_AF-A0A944GIL0-F1
#
_entry.id   AF-A0A944GIL0-F1
#
_cell.length_a   1.000
_cell.length_b   1.000
_cell.length_c   1.000
_cell.angle_alpha   90.00
_cell.angle_beta   90.00
_cell.angle_gamma   90.00
#
_symmetry.space_group_name_H-M   'P 1'
#
loop_
_entity.id
_entity.type
_entity.pdbx_description
1 polymer ?
#
loop_
_entity_poly.entity_id
_entity_poly.type
_entity_poly.pdbx_seq_one_letter_code
_entity_poly.pdbx_strand_id
1 'polypeptide(L)'
;MNLEKLNKSIIILDRAYQGLFLRFLNQHPTINPILMTKTDVGAHLSFSYEEDPTFLLMKELNFSYHKAKNLLKLLPFADTSALPLLQKAMEIIAPCIKQDPYLKRLFYQKKVFLLEAVEDQELKGLLRRNNISFEDILLSDLGIEEKVSRENPPRILYFANRHDQYLYTFSQIRKEILDHPEKKDNIRILTSESTSFYPELFSDLFALPVSFPVRTSLLSNPLVKKKLSQFSSMRAFSFSEEEIQNEPYSTIKKLIDEYRLEDFPFDTALVNLTEILQSISKVEKTSDAGIPFLTNYNIDQNSEIYVLSFDDSCFFQVSKDNQALFDGDLTKASLNPSFIRTKLDRRLKENYLKYSNVIYYSRVLQHQSDQIYDSQFIKEYGFQSKIQKVDLSKEKYLDGSFTEKASRFIALLQYDAHVIRSKQGEYLSYDNSFNGKRNDYLSNRKSYSVTDLEKYINCPFQYLYSKILPDQEIDYSKMFFGTLVHAILEKITHPGFDLDKEFDRARVEYLNKLSEKG
;
A
#
# COMPACT_ATOMS: atom_id res chain seq x y z
N MET A 1 -17.51 -22.65 26.25
CA MET A 1 -16.81 -23.95 26.19
C MET A 1 -16.06 -24.21 27.50
N ASN A 2 -15.85 -25.47 27.92
CA ASN A 2 -14.90 -25.75 29.02
C ASN A 2 -13.45 -25.59 28.51
N LEU A 3 -12.80 -24.48 28.88
CA LEU A 3 -11.47 -24.09 28.41
C LEU A 3 -10.37 -25.09 28.81
N GLU A 4 -10.55 -25.88 29.86
CA GLU A 4 -9.58 -26.90 30.27
C GLU A 4 -9.34 -27.95 29.18
N LYS A 5 -10.33 -28.18 28.31
CA LYS A 5 -10.20 -29.10 27.18
C LYS A 5 -9.10 -28.70 26.20
N LEU A 6 -8.75 -27.42 26.14
CA LEU A 6 -7.70 -26.89 25.26
C LEU A 6 -6.29 -27.22 25.78
N ASN A 7 -6.14 -27.53 27.06
CA ASN A 7 -4.83 -27.79 27.61
C ASN A 7 -4.21 -29.07 27.01
N LYS A 8 -2.94 -28.99 26.62
CA LYS A 8 -2.20 -30.07 25.94
C LYS A 8 -2.86 -30.59 24.65
N SER A 9 -3.78 -29.83 24.05
CA SER A 9 -4.41 -30.13 22.76
C SER A 9 -3.56 -29.66 21.56
N ILE A 10 -4.02 -29.94 20.35
CA ILE A 10 -3.56 -29.32 19.11
C ILE A 10 -4.64 -28.37 18.63
N ILE A 11 -4.29 -27.12 18.35
CA ILE A 11 -5.20 -26.13 17.78
C ILE A 11 -4.68 -25.76 16.41
N ILE A 12 -5.52 -25.97 15.40
CA ILE A 12 -5.23 -25.63 14.02
C ILE A 12 -5.95 -24.32 13.71
N LEU A 13 -5.21 -23.30 13.28
CA LEU A 13 -5.73 -21.97 12.97
C LEU A 13 -5.02 -21.34 11.78
N ASP A 14 -5.70 -20.39 11.13
CA ASP A 14 -5.06 -19.49 10.17
C ASP A 14 -4.08 -18.55 10.88
N ARG A 15 -2.96 -18.21 10.22
CA ARG A 15 -1.97 -17.26 10.74
C ARG A 15 -2.59 -15.90 11.08
N ALA A 16 -3.64 -15.50 10.37
CA ALA A 16 -4.35 -14.26 10.63
C ALA A 16 -4.97 -14.19 12.04
N TYR A 17 -5.32 -15.34 12.64
CA TYR A 17 -5.86 -15.43 14.01
C TYR A 17 -4.78 -15.58 15.09
N GLN A 18 -3.52 -15.81 14.71
CA GLN A 18 -2.47 -16.20 15.66
C GLN A 18 -2.18 -15.12 16.71
N GLY A 19 -2.14 -13.85 16.31
CA GLY A 19 -1.92 -12.73 17.24
C GLY A 19 -3.02 -12.65 18.32
N LEU A 20 -4.29 -12.69 17.89
CA LEU A 20 -5.44 -12.72 18.79
C LEU A 20 -5.42 -13.94 19.73
N PHE A 21 -5.13 -15.13 19.19
CA PHE A 21 -5.15 -16.36 19.97
C PHE A 21 -4.01 -16.42 21.00
N LEU A 22 -2.81 -15.95 20.65
CA LEU A 22 -1.70 -15.86 21.60
C LEU A 22 -2.02 -14.92 22.77
N ARG A 23 -2.74 -13.82 22.51
CA ARG A 23 -3.22 -12.93 23.57
C ARG A 23 -4.20 -13.65 24.51
N PHE A 24 -5.13 -14.42 23.95
CA PHE A 24 -6.04 -15.24 24.75
C PHE A 24 -5.26 -16.22 25.64
N LEU A 25 -4.24 -16.89 25.12
CA LEU A 25 -3.39 -17.79 25.92
C LEU A 25 -2.65 -17.06 27.05
N ASN A 26 -2.17 -15.84 26.81
CA ASN A 26 -1.53 -15.03 27.86
C ASN A 26 -2.48 -14.69 29.02
N GLN A 27 -3.79 -14.57 28.75
CA GLN A 27 -4.81 -14.37 29.78
C GLN A 27 -5.17 -15.68 30.50
N HIS A 28 -4.84 -16.83 29.92
CA HIS A 28 -5.12 -18.17 30.44
C HIS A 28 -3.85 -19.04 30.49
N PRO A 29 -2.86 -18.71 31.35
CA PRO A 29 -1.53 -19.33 31.32
C PRO A 29 -1.52 -20.83 31.65
N THR A 30 -2.61 -21.38 32.20
CA THR A 30 -2.78 -22.82 32.45
C THR A 30 -3.09 -23.62 31.18
N ILE A 31 -3.46 -22.95 30.08
CA ILE A 31 -3.78 -23.55 28.80
C ILE A 31 -2.53 -23.51 27.92
N ASN A 32 -1.95 -24.67 27.63
CA ASN A 32 -0.77 -24.78 26.76
C ASN A 32 -1.03 -25.73 25.58
N PRO A 33 -1.64 -25.24 24.48
CA PRO A 33 -1.89 -26.03 23.29
C PRO A 33 -0.69 -25.98 22.33
N ILE A 34 -0.61 -26.96 21.43
CA ILE A 34 0.29 -26.90 20.28
C ILE A 34 -0.45 -26.17 19.16
N LEU A 35 0.09 -25.05 18.70
CA LEU A 35 -0.47 -24.29 17.59
C LEU A 35 0.10 -24.82 16.27
N MET A 36 -0.78 -25.10 15.31
CA MET A 36 -0.41 -25.51 13.97
C MET A 36 -1.19 -24.71 12.94
N THR A 37 -0.57 -24.46 11.80
CA THR A 37 -1.25 -23.95 10.62
C THR A 37 -1.67 -25.11 9.73
N LYS A 38 -2.61 -24.85 8.80
CA LYS A 38 -3.03 -25.85 7.82
C LYS A 38 -1.86 -26.44 7.02
N THR A 39 -0.86 -25.64 6.67
CA THR A 39 0.35 -26.11 5.96
C THR A 39 1.16 -27.08 6.81
N ASP A 40 1.27 -26.83 8.11
CA ASP A 40 1.99 -27.74 9.03
C ASP A 40 1.26 -29.08 9.12
N VAL A 41 -0.07 -29.05 9.22
CA VAL A 41 -0.91 -30.26 9.24
C VAL A 41 -0.75 -31.06 7.94
N GLY A 42 -0.74 -30.38 6.79
CA GLY A 42 -0.48 -31.00 5.49
C GLY A 42 0.88 -31.72 5.45
N ALA A 43 1.92 -31.05 5.93
CA ALA A 43 3.27 -31.61 6.00
C ALA A 43 3.36 -32.83 6.95
N HIS A 44 2.67 -32.79 8.09
CA HIS A 44 2.74 -33.82 9.12
C HIS A 44 1.85 -35.05 8.87
N LEU A 45 0.67 -34.85 8.25
CA LEU A 45 -0.30 -35.93 8.03
C LEU A 45 -0.28 -36.50 6.62
N SER A 46 0.27 -35.74 5.66
CA SER A 46 0.41 -36.16 4.28
C SER A 46 1.90 -36.22 3.94
N PHE A 47 2.49 -35.12 3.49
CA PHE A 47 3.89 -35.04 3.13
C PHE A 47 4.37 -33.60 2.88
N SER A 48 5.69 -33.44 2.86
CA SER A 48 6.39 -32.25 2.37
C SER A 48 7.23 -32.58 1.13
N TYR A 49 7.64 -31.55 0.39
CA TYR A 49 8.53 -31.69 -0.76
C TYR A 49 10.00 -31.54 -0.34
N GLU A 50 10.88 -32.48 -0.71
CA GLU A 50 12.34 -32.33 -0.51
C GLU A 50 12.96 -31.42 -1.58
N GLU A 51 12.50 -31.57 -2.81
CA GLU A 51 12.88 -30.78 -3.98
C GLU A 51 11.63 -30.26 -4.67
N ASP A 52 11.72 -29.15 -5.41
CA ASP A 52 10.58 -28.55 -6.12
C ASP A 52 10.19 -29.40 -7.36
N PRO A 53 9.08 -30.16 -7.33
CA PRO A 53 8.75 -31.10 -8.40
C PRO A 53 8.01 -30.42 -9.57
N THR A 54 8.00 -29.09 -9.62
CA THR A 54 7.26 -28.31 -10.63
C THR A 54 7.66 -28.70 -12.05
N PHE A 55 8.96 -28.86 -12.32
CA PHE A 55 9.46 -29.29 -13.63
C PHE A 55 8.88 -30.65 -14.06
N LEU A 56 8.82 -31.63 -13.15
CA LEU A 56 8.29 -32.97 -13.46
C LEU A 56 6.83 -32.91 -13.90
N LEU A 57 6.00 -32.11 -13.23
CA LEU A 57 4.61 -31.92 -13.62
C LEU A 57 4.48 -31.17 -14.95
N MET A 58 5.31 -30.14 -15.19
CA MET A 58 5.32 -29.43 -16.46
C MET A 58 5.63 -30.38 -17.62
N LYS A 59 6.64 -31.24 -17.46
CA LYS A 59 7.10 -32.19 -18.48
C LYS A 59 6.11 -33.33 -18.72
N GLU A 60 5.72 -34.03 -17.66
CA GLU A 60 4.96 -35.29 -17.78
C GLU A 60 3.44 -35.10 -17.96
N LEU A 61 2.91 -33.94 -17.54
CA LEU A 61 1.48 -33.58 -17.70
C LEU A 61 1.24 -32.45 -18.71
N ASN A 62 2.29 -31.90 -19.33
CA ASN A 62 2.21 -30.75 -20.23
C ASN A 62 1.47 -29.56 -19.61
N PHE A 63 1.80 -29.25 -18.35
CA PHE A 63 1.22 -28.13 -17.62
C PHE A 63 2.07 -26.86 -17.75
N SER A 64 1.40 -25.70 -17.72
CA SER A 64 2.13 -24.44 -17.49
C SER A 64 2.68 -24.39 -16.06
N TYR A 65 3.70 -23.56 -15.86
CA TYR A 65 4.31 -23.36 -14.54
C TYR A 65 3.28 -23.03 -13.45
N HIS A 66 2.39 -22.05 -13.71
CA HIS A 66 1.39 -21.63 -12.74
C HIS A 66 0.39 -22.77 -12.40
N LYS A 67 -0.02 -23.55 -13.41
CA LYS A 67 -0.92 -24.70 -13.21
C LYS A 67 -0.25 -25.79 -12.37
N ALA A 68 1.01 -26.11 -12.67
CA ALA A 68 1.80 -27.08 -11.91
C ALA A 68 1.96 -26.63 -10.44
N LYS A 69 2.38 -25.38 -10.19
CA LYS A 69 2.50 -24.82 -8.83
C LYS A 69 1.20 -24.86 -8.06
N ASN A 70 0.08 -24.52 -8.69
CA ASN A 70 -1.23 -24.57 -8.03
C ASN A 70 -1.66 -26.01 -7.72
N LEU A 71 -1.38 -26.97 -8.60
CA LEU A 71 -1.67 -28.38 -8.31
C LEU A 71 -0.84 -28.88 -7.11
N LEU A 72 0.46 -28.57 -7.06
CA LEU A 72 1.34 -28.98 -5.95
C LEU A 72 0.85 -28.45 -4.59
N LYS A 73 0.29 -27.25 -4.54
CA LYS A 73 -0.30 -26.73 -3.28
C LYS A 73 -1.50 -27.54 -2.80
N LEU A 74 -2.22 -28.20 -3.70
CA LEU A 74 -3.43 -28.97 -3.40
C LEU A 74 -3.13 -30.42 -3.01
N LEU A 75 -2.11 -31.04 -3.61
CA LEU A 75 -1.82 -32.48 -3.46
C LEU A 75 -1.68 -32.96 -2.00
N PRO A 76 -1.03 -32.23 -1.07
CA PRO A 76 -0.96 -32.67 0.33
C PRO A 76 -2.33 -32.84 0.99
N PHE A 77 -3.36 -32.11 0.53
CA PHE A 77 -4.70 -32.11 1.11
C PHE A 77 -5.72 -32.91 0.29
N ALA A 78 -5.38 -33.27 -0.95
CA ALA A 78 -6.30 -33.92 -1.86
C ALA A 78 -6.52 -35.40 -1.50
N ASP A 79 -7.73 -35.89 -1.73
CA ASP A 79 -7.95 -37.31 -1.92
C ASP A 79 -7.51 -37.68 -3.35
N THR A 80 -6.30 -38.19 -3.47
CA THR A 80 -5.67 -38.47 -4.76
C THR A 80 -6.30 -39.66 -5.48
N SER A 81 -7.01 -40.53 -4.75
CA SER A 81 -7.74 -41.66 -5.32
C SER A 81 -9.03 -41.26 -6.03
N ALA A 82 -9.54 -40.06 -5.74
CA ALA A 82 -10.81 -39.59 -6.29
C ALA A 82 -10.75 -39.20 -7.78
N LEU A 83 -9.56 -38.87 -8.30
CA LEU A 83 -9.37 -38.38 -9.66
C LEU A 83 -8.11 -39.01 -10.30
N PRO A 84 -8.21 -39.57 -11.52
CA PRO A 84 -7.05 -40.16 -12.21
C PRO A 84 -5.89 -39.19 -12.41
N LEU A 85 -6.19 -37.90 -12.66
CA LEU A 85 -5.17 -36.86 -12.81
C LEU A 85 -4.35 -36.67 -11.53
N LEU A 86 -4.99 -36.71 -10.36
CA LEU A 86 -4.32 -36.55 -9.07
C LEU A 86 -3.45 -37.76 -8.74
N GLN A 87 -3.96 -38.96 -9.02
CA GLN A 87 -3.19 -40.20 -8.87
C GLN A 87 -1.94 -40.17 -9.76
N LYS A 88 -2.09 -39.84 -11.04
CA LYS A 88 -0.95 -39.72 -11.96
C LYS A 88 0.05 -38.65 -11.50
N ALA A 89 -0.44 -37.49 -11.03
CA ALA A 89 0.42 -36.45 -10.50
C ALA A 89 1.22 -36.94 -9.28
N MET A 90 0.59 -37.65 -8.35
CA MET A 90 1.25 -38.26 -7.20
C MET A 90 2.33 -39.26 -7.59
N GLU A 91 2.07 -40.10 -8.59
CA GLU A 91 3.06 -41.06 -9.10
C GLU A 91 4.30 -40.35 -9.67
N ILE A 92 4.10 -39.25 -10.42
CA ILE A 92 5.19 -38.44 -10.98
C ILE A 92 6.04 -37.80 -9.88
N ILE A 93 5.40 -37.25 -8.84
CA ILE A 93 6.10 -36.51 -7.79
C ILE A 93 6.62 -37.38 -6.65
N ALA A 94 6.25 -38.67 -6.59
CA ALA A 94 6.62 -39.58 -5.51
C ALA A 94 8.12 -39.56 -5.13
N PRO A 95 9.08 -39.44 -6.07
CA PRO A 95 10.50 -39.36 -5.74
C PRO A 95 10.90 -38.10 -4.94
N CYS A 96 10.11 -37.04 -5.01
CA CYS A 96 10.39 -35.75 -4.37
C CYS A 96 9.67 -35.58 -3.01
N ILE A 97 8.94 -36.60 -2.56
CA ILE A 97 8.09 -36.55 -1.38
C ILE A 97 8.86 -37.04 -0.14
N LYS A 98 8.73 -36.29 0.96
CA LYS A 98 9.15 -36.70 2.30
C LYS A 98 7.97 -36.81 3.24
N GLN A 99 7.94 -37.91 3.99
CA GLN A 99 6.96 -38.14 5.05
C GLN A 99 7.65 -38.21 6.40
N ASP A 100 7.04 -37.59 7.41
CA ASP A 100 7.47 -37.72 8.80
C ASP A 100 6.57 -38.74 9.53
N PRO A 101 7.07 -39.97 9.81
CA PRO A 101 6.26 -41.00 10.46
C PRO A 101 5.99 -40.72 11.95
N TYR A 102 6.80 -39.88 12.60
CA TYR A 102 6.72 -39.67 14.05
C TYR A 102 5.68 -38.62 14.42
N LEU A 103 5.54 -37.57 13.61
CA LEU A 103 4.63 -36.46 13.89
C LEU A 103 3.16 -36.84 13.74
N LYS A 104 2.84 -37.85 12.93
CA LYS A 104 1.48 -38.40 12.84
C LYS A 104 1.00 -38.97 14.17
N ARG A 105 1.89 -39.57 14.98
CA ARG A 105 1.55 -40.15 16.29
C ARG A 105 1.05 -39.10 17.29
N LEU A 106 1.52 -37.85 17.16
CA LEU A 106 1.11 -36.74 18.01
C LEU A 106 -0.41 -36.49 17.94
N PHE A 107 -0.99 -36.58 16.74
CA PHE A 107 -2.42 -36.34 16.50
C PHE A 107 -3.32 -37.40 17.12
N TYR A 108 -2.85 -38.64 17.30
CA TYR A 108 -3.63 -39.69 17.95
C TYR A 108 -3.62 -39.60 19.49
N GLN A 109 -2.66 -38.87 20.05
CA GLN A 109 -2.49 -38.74 21.51
C GLN A 109 -3.14 -37.47 22.08
N LYS A 110 -3.53 -36.54 21.22
CA LYS A 110 -4.04 -35.22 21.61
C LYS A 110 -5.39 -34.96 20.98
N LYS A 111 -6.22 -34.17 21.66
CA LYS A 111 -7.44 -33.63 21.07
C LYS A 111 -7.07 -32.59 20.03
N VAL A 112 -7.78 -32.59 18.90
CA VAL A 112 -7.57 -31.64 17.81
C VAL A 112 -8.75 -30.69 17.74
N PHE A 113 -8.45 -29.39 17.70
CA PHE A 113 -9.45 -28.34 17.57
C PHE A 113 -9.18 -27.50 16.32
N LEU A 114 -10.25 -27.15 15.61
CA LEU A 114 -10.19 -26.33 14.40
C LEU A 114 -10.77 -24.96 14.70
N LEU A 115 -9.93 -23.93 14.75
CA LEU A 115 -10.37 -22.57 15.05
C LEU A 115 -10.87 -21.89 13.77
N GLU A 116 -12.14 -21.44 13.77
CA GLU A 116 -12.77 -20.71 12.66
C GLU A 116 -12.71 -21.41 11.29
N ALA A 117 -12.48 -22.73 11.27
CA ALA A 117 -12.32 -23.53 10.04
C ALA A 117 -13.55 -24.42 9.78
N VAL A 118 -14.75 -23.94 10.13
CA VAL A 118 -16.01 -24.72 10.05
C VAL A 118 -16.28 -25.20 8.62
N GLU A 119 -15.99 -24.38 7.62
CA GLU A 119 -16.21 -24.69 6.21
C GLU A 119 -15.02 -25.40 5.53
N ASP A 120 -13.85 -25.52 6.17
CA ASP A 120 -12.63 -26.00 5.51
C ASP A 120 -12.67 -27.52 5.24
N GLN A 121 -13.07 -27.88 4.01
CA GLN A 121 -13.16 -29.26 3.55
C GLN A 121 -11.80 -29.91 3.35
N GLU A 122 -10.79 -29.16 2.88
CA GLU A 122 -9.42 -29.67 2.70
C GLU A 122 -8.85 -30.19 4.01
N LEU A 123 -8.95 -29.38 5.07
CA LEU A 123 -8.42 -29.73 6.38
C LEU A 123 -9.20 -30.88 7.02
N LYS A 124 -10.54 -30.81 6.99
CA LYS A 124 -11.41 -31.85 7.56
C LYS A 124 -11.30 -33.17 6.80
N GLY A 125 -11.19 -33.11 5.47
CA GLY A 125 -10.98 -34.26 4.61
C GLY A 125 -9.66 -34.97 4.94
N LEU A 126 -8.56 -34.22 5.05
CA LEU A 126 -7.26 -34.77 5.43
C LEU A 126 -7.28 -35.44 6.81
N LEU A 127 -7.91 -34.82 7.81
CA LEU A 127 -8.02 -35.39 9.16
C LEU A 127 -8.87 -36.66 9.18
N ARG A 128 -10.01 -36.67 8.47
CA ARG A 128 -10.89 -37.84 8.36
C ARG A 128 -10.22 -39.02 7.68
N ARG A 129 -9.51 -38.80 6.57
CA ARG A 129 -8.76 -39.86 5.87
C ARG A 129 -7.66 -40.47 6.74
N ASN A 130 -7.15 -39.72 7.72
CA ASN A 130 -6.18 -40.19 8.71
C ASN A 130 -6.82 -40.73 10.00
N ASN A 131 -8.16 -40.87 10.08
CA ASN A 131 -8.89 -41.32 11.27
C ASN A 131 -8.63 -40.46 12.52
N ILE A 132 -8.46 -39.15 12.36
CA ILE A 132 -8.25 -38.21 13.46
C ILE A 132 -9.58 -37.53 13.79
N SER A 133 -10.00 -37.60 15.06
CA SER A 133 -11.16 -36.87 15.55
C SER A 133 -10.81 -35.41 15.83
N PHE A 134 -11.76 -34.51 15.55
CA PHE A 134 -11.60 -33.08 15.75
C PHE A 134 -12.91 -32.42 16.17
N GLU A 135 -12.80 -31.28 16.86
CA GLU A 135 -13.92 -30.42 17.23
C GLU A 135 -13.70 -29.01 16.64
N ASP A 136 -14.74 -28.41 16.07
CA ASP A 136 -14.70 -27.02 15.62
C ASP A 136 -14.84 -26.07 16.83
N ILE A 137 -14.07 -24.99 16.85
CA ILE A 137 -14.15 -23.91 17.85
C ILE A 137 -14.29 -22.58 17.14
N LEU A 138 -15.18 -21.73 17.65
CA LEU A 138 -15.31 -20.34 17.23
C LEU A 138 -14.67 -19.39 18.25
N LEU A 139 -14.25 -18.21 17.80
CA LEU A 139 -13.74 -17.15 18.69
C LEU A 139 -14.78 -16.77 19.75
N SER A 140 -16.06 -16.81 19.40
CA SER A 140 -17.18 -16.58 20.33
C SER A 140 -17.22 -17.61 21.47
N ASP A 141 -16.79 -18.86 21.22
CA ASP A 141 -16.82 -19.94 22.22
C ASP A 141 -15.73 -19.79 23.28
N LEU A 142 -14.69 -19.03 22.95
CA LEU A 142 -13.53 -18.71 23.79
C LEU A 142 -13.79 -17.55 24.75
N GLY A 143 -14.90 -16.80 24.58
CA GLY A 143 -15.19 -15.62 25.38
C GLY A 143 -14.24 -14.45 25.11
N ILE A 144 -13.61 -14.41 23.92
CA ILE A 144 -12.81 -13.27 23.49
C ILE A 144 -13.76 -12.09 23.24
N GLU A 145 -13.47 -10.95 23.86
CA GLU A 145 -14.29 -9.74 23.75
C GLU A 145 -14.26 -9.18 22.32
N GLU A 146 -15.44 -8.90 21.75
CA GLU A 146 -15.58 -8.16 20.50
C GLU A 146 -15.24 -6.68 20.72
N LYS A 147 -14.40 -6.10 19.85
CA LYS A 147 -14.07 -4.66 19.89
C LYS A 147 -15.13 -3.80 19.22
N VAL A 148 -15.81 -4.37 18.24
CA VAL A 148 -16.85 -3.70 17.47
C VAL A 148 -18.15 -4.46 17.62
N SER A 149 -19.16 -3.80 18.18
CA SER A 149 -20.53 -4.32 18.19
C SER A 149 -21.31 -3.78 17.00
N ARG A 150 -22.38 -4.49 16.60
CA ARG A 150 -23.33 -3.99 15.59
C ARG A 150 -23.97 -2.66 15.97
N GLU A 151 -24.07 -2.39 17.27
CA GLU A 151 -24.71 -1.17 17.81
C GLU A 151 -23.77 0.04 17.74
N ASN A 152 -22.46 -0.17 17.87
CA ASN A 152 -21.42 0.87 17.83
C ASN A 152 -20.32 0.53 16.81
N PRO A 153 -20.61 0.61 15.50
CA PRO A 153 -19.60 0.41 14.48
C PRO A 153 -18.62 1.60 14.39
N PRO A 154 -17.37 1.36 13.97
CA PRO A 154 -16.43 2.41 13.58
C PRO A 154 -17.03 3.32 12.50
N ARG A 155 -16.55 4.56 12.44
CA ARG A 155 -16.98 5.52 11.41
C ARG A 155 -16.60 4.99 10.03
N ILE A 156 -17.49 5.17 9.04
CA ILE A 156 -17.20 4.86 7.64
C ILE A 156 -17.05 6.19 6.90
N LEU A 157 -15.82 6.54 6.54
CA LEU A 157 -15.49 7.78 5.85
C LEU A 157 -15.49 7.57 4.34
N TYR A 158 -16.14 8.48 3.64
CA TYR A 158 -16.27 8.45 2.19
C TYR A 158 -15.58 9.65 1.57
N PHE A 159 -14.56 9.37 0.75
CA PHE A 159 -13.71 10.35 0.09
C PHE A 159 -13.98 10.44 -1.40
N ALA A 160 -13.78 11.63 -1.97
CA ALA A 160 -13.94 11.86 -3.41
C ALA A 160 -12.83 11.22 -4.24
N ASN A 161 -11.61 11.13 -3.72
CA ASN A 161 -10.46 10.55 -4.41
C ASN A 161 -9.46 9.98 -3.37
N ARG A 162 -8.48 9.19 -3.84
CA ARG A 162 -7.47 8.55 -2.97
C ARG A 162 -6.55 9.59 -2.33
N HIS A 163 -6.29 10.69 -3.02
CA HIS A 163 -5.44 11.75 -2.51
C HIS A 163 -6.03 12.38 -1.22
N ASP A 164 -7.32 12.72 -1.23
CA ASP A 164 -8.05 13.27 -0.07
C ASP A 164 -8.08 12.29 1.11
N GLN A 165 -8.27 11.00 0.81
CA GLN A 165 -8.23 9.94 1.81
C GLN A 165 -6.88 9.90 2.53
N TYR A 166 -5.78 9.89 1.79
CA TYR A 166 -4.44 9.84 2.38
C TYR A 166 -4.09 11.13 3.11
N LEU A 167 -4.45 12.30 2.56
CA LEU A 167 -4.26 13.60 3.22
C LEU A 167 -4.95 13.64 4.59
N TYR A 168 -6.22 13.26 4.64
CA TYR A 168 -6.98 13.19 5.89
C TYR A 168 -6.34 12.18 6.85
N THR A 169 -6.06 10.96 6.37
CA THR A 169 -5.49 9.89 7.21
C THR A 169 -4.19 10.31 7.88
N PHE A 170 -3.24 10.86 7.13
CA PHE A 170 -1.94 11.25 7.67
C PHE A 170 -2.06 12.44 8.63
N SER A 171 -2.94 13.41 8.34
CA SER A 171 -3.20 14.53 9.25
C SER A 171 -3.75 14.07 10.62
N GLN A 172 -4.64 13.08 10.61
CA GLN A 172 -5.24 12.52 11.83
C GLN A 172 -4.23 11.70 12.62
N ILE A 173 -3.50 10.79 11.94
CA ILE A 173 -2.45 10.00 12.59
C ILE A 173 -1.37 10.89 13.17
N ARG A 174 -1.00 11.96 12.45
CA ARG A 174 -0.01 12.91 12.94
C ARG A 174 -0.46 13.59 14.23
N LYS A 175 -1.73 14.01 14.27
CA LYS A 175 -2.33 14.61 15.47
C LYS A 175 -2.33 13.61 16.63
N GLU A 176 -2.81 12.39 16.39
CA GLU A 176 -2.86 11.33 17.41
C GLU A 176 -1.47 11.04 18.00
N ILE A 177 -0.42 10.98 17.18
CA ILE A 177 0.96 10.76 17.65
C ILE A 177 1.49 11.95 18.45
N LEU A 178 1.12 13.19 18.09
CA LEU A 178 1.54 14.37 18.85
C LEU A 178 0.84 14.46 20.20
N ASP A 179 -0.46 14.17 20.23
CA ASP A 179 -1.30 14.24 21.41
C ASP A 179 -1.05 13.04 22.35
N HIS A 180 -0.71 11.87 21.77
CA HIS A 180 -0.46 10.60 22.47
C HIS A 180 0.79 9.87 21.94
N PRO A 181 2.01 10.34 22.27
CA PRO A 181 3.26 9.78 21.76
C PRO A 181 3.46 8.28 22.02
N GLU A 182 2.91 7.77 23.13
CA GLU A 182 2.96 6.36 23.53
C GLU A 182 2.23 5.42 22.57
N LYS A 183 1.31 5.94 21.74
CA LYS A 183 0.54 5.14 20.79
C LYS A 183 1.25 4.92 19.46
N LYS A 184 2.34 5.63 19.19
CA LYS A 184 3.04 5.63 17.90
C LYS A 184 3.29 4.22 17.35
N ASP A 185 3.72 3.29 18.20
CA ASP A 185 4.09 1.93 17.79
C ASP A 185 2.87 1.00 17.62
N ASN A 186 1.68 1.45 18.04
CA ASN A 186 0.44 0.68 17.97
C ASN A 186 -0.38 0.98 16.71
N ILE A 187 -0.08 2.06 15.99
CA ILE A 187 -0.85 2.49 14.82
C ILE A 187 -0.48 1.63 13.60
N ARG A 188 -1.48 1.14 12.87
CA ARG A 188 -1.28 0.40 11.61
C ARG A 188 -2.28 0.84 10.54
N ILE A 189 -1.91 0.73 9.27
CA ILE A 189 -2.77 1.12 8.16
C ILE A 189 -3.00 -0.07 7.23
N LEU A 190 -4.25 -0.48 7.02
CA LEU A 190 -4.59 -1.56 6.09
C LEU A 190 -4.93 -0.97 4.71
N THR A 191 -4.18 -1.35 3.67
CA THR A 191 -4.37 -0.85 2.30
C THR A 191 -4.20 -1.93 1.23
N SER A 192 -4.53 -1.58 -0.02
CA SER A 192 -4.30 -2.44 -1.19
C SER A 192 -2.89 -2.25 -1.77
N GLU A 193 -2.31 -3.30 -2.35
CA GLU A 193 -1.02 -3.21 -3.05
C GLU A 193 -1.04 -2.18 -4.21
N SER A 194 -2.21 -1.97 -4.83
CA SER A 194 -2.40 -1.01 -5.94
C SER A 194 -2.16 0.46 -5.58
N THR A 195 -2.01 0.77 -4.29
CA THR A 195 -1.88 2.14 -3.76
C THR A 195 -0.48 2.48 -3.28
N SER A 196 0.53 1.68 -3.61
CA SER A 196 1.91 1.78 -3.10
C SER A 196 2.57 3.16 -3.23
N PHE A 197 2.18 3.97 -4.22
CA PHE A 197 2.70 5.33 -4.43
C PHE A 197 2.27 6.35 -3.35
N TYR A 198 1.05 6.24 -2.83
CA TYR A 198 0.51 7.24 -1.91
C TYR A 198 1.21 7.26 -0.53
N PRO A 199 1.51 6.11 0.12
CA PRO A 199 2.24 6.09 1.38
C PRO A 199 3.55 6.87 1.35
N GLU A 200 4.35 6.73 0.29
CA GLU A 200 5.64 7.40 0.14
C GLU A 200 5.47 8.92 0.02
N LEU A 201 4.60 9.37 -0.89
CA LEU A 201 4.30 10.79 -1.08
C LEU A 201 3.83 11.48 0.22
N PHE A 202 2.93 10.84 0.95
CA PHE A 202 2.33 11.42 2.15
C PHE A 202 3.21 11.27 3.40
N SER A 203 4.09 10.27 3.44
CA SER A 203 5.14 10.13 4.46
C SER A 203 6.02 11.39 4.51
N ASP A 204 6.52 11.82 3.35
CA ASP A 204 7.36 13.01 3.24
C ASP A 204 6.59 14.29 3.54
N LEU A 205 5.34 14.38 3.04
CA LEU A 205 4.50 15.55 3.23
C LEU A 205 4.20 15.81 4.71
N PHE A 206 3.94 14.76 5.49
CA PHE A 206 3.58 14.86 6.90
C PHE A 206 4.73 14.58 7.88
N ALA A 207 5.94 14.28 7.38
CA ALA A 207 7.08 13.83 8.19
C ALA A 207 6.73 12.64 9.09
N LEU A 208 5.93 11.71 8.56
CA LEU A 208 5.52 10.47 9.23
C LEU A 208 6.17 9.30 8.51
N PRO A 209 7.25 8.69 9.04
CA PRO A 209 7.89 7.56 8.39
C PRO A 209 6.92 6.38 8.32
N VAL A 210 6.90 5.70 7.18
CA VAL A 210 6.04 4.55 6.91
C VAL A 210 6.86 3.33 6.50
N SER A 211 6.42 2.16 6.94
CA SER A 211 6.96 0.89 6.49
C SER A 211 5.93 0.21 5.59
N PHE A 212 6.22 0.10 4.29
CA PHE A 212 5.34 -0.58 3.34
C PHE A 212 6.14 -1.61 2.54
N PRO A 213 5.65 -2.87 2.43
CA PRO A 213 6.25 -3.85 1.55
C PRO A 213 5.90 -3.54 0.09
N VAL A 214 6.88 -3.10 -0.68
CA VAL A 214 6.75 -2.96 -2.13
C VAL A 214 7.10 -4.30 -2.77
N ARG A 215 6.12 -4.91 -3.45
CA ARG A 215 6.33 -6.14 -4.23
C ARG A 215 6.58 -5.79 -5.69
N THR A 216 7.82 -5.92 -6.14
CA THR A 216 8.19 -5.76 -7.55
C THR A 216 8.50 -7.13 -8.14
N SER A 217 7.74 -7.50 -9.16
CA SER A 217 8.04 -8.71 -9.94
C SER A 217 9.37 -8.55 -10.68
N LEU A 218 10.15 -9.62 -10.79
CA LEU A 218 11.38 -9.62 -11.58
C LEU A 218 11.12 -9.25 -13.05
N LEU A 219 9.93 -9.59 -13.57
CA LEU A 219 9.47 -9.20 -14.91
C LEU A 219 9.36 -7.68 -15.09
N SER A 220 9.14 -6.91 -14.02
CA SER A 220 9.03 -5.45 -14.10
C SER A 220 10.37 -4.76 -14.38
N ASN A 221 11.49 -5.44 -14.11
CA ASN A 221 12.84 -4.89 -14.28
C ASN A 221 13.17 -4.63 -15.78
N PRO A 222 13.63 -3.42 -16.15
CA PRO A 222 13.95 -3.07 -17.53
C PRO A 222 14.97 -4.00 -18.22
N LEU A 223 15.99 -4.47 -17.49
CA LEU A 223 17.01 -5.38 -18.03
C LEU A 223 16.42 -6.75 -18.37
N VAL A 224 15.52 -7.24 -17.52
CA VAL A 224 14.81 -8.52 -17.73
C VAL A 224 13.91 -8.43 -18.96
N LYS A 225 13.14 -7.34 -19.11
CA LYS A 225 12.29 -7.11 -20.30
C LYS A 225 13.11 -7.06 -21.59
N LYS A 226 14.26 -6.38 -21.56
CA LYS A 226 15.19 -6.33 -22.70
C LYS A 226 15.70 -7.72 -23.07
N LYS A 227 16.07 -8.53 -22.08
CA LYS A 227 16.56 -9.90 -22.32
C LYS A 227 15.49 -10.84 -22.85
N LEU A 228 14.27 -10.77 -22.32
CA LEU A 228 13.13 -11.52 -22.86
C LEU A 228 12.85 -11.18 -24.32
N SER A 229 12.96 -9.90 -24.68
CA SER A 229 12.81 -9.45 -26.07
C SER A 229 13.91 -10.03 -26.98
N GLN A 230 15.16 -10.09 -26.47
CA GLN A 230 16.26 -10.73 -27.18
C GLN A 230 16.02 -12.23 -27.38
N PHE A 231 15.61 -12.96 -26.35
CA PHE A 231 15.27 -14.38 -26.47
C PHE A 231 14.18 -14.61 -27.51
N SER A 232 13.10 -13.81 -27.48
CA SER A 232 12.02 -13.91 -28.45
C SER A 232 12.54 -13.71 -29.89
N SER A 233 13.42 -12.74 -30.11
CA SER A 233 14.00 -12.47 -31.44
C SER A 233 14.95 -13.56 -31.93
N MET A 234 15.78 -14.12 -31.04
CA MET A 234 16.78 -15.12 -31.38
C MET A 234 16.22 -16.56 -31.35
N ARG A 235 15.02 -16.74 -30.80
CA ARG A 235 14.38 -18.04 -30.51
C ARG A 235 15.27 -19.01 -29.73
N ALA A 236 16.09 -18.49 -28.83
CA ALA A 236 17.00 -19.28 -27.99
C ALA A 236 17.31 -18.56 -26.67
N PHE A 237 17.57 -19.34 -25.63
CA PHE A 237 18.07 -18.83 -24.34
C PHE A 237 19.59 -18.68 -24.37
N SER A 238 20.08 -17.58 -24.96
CA SER A 238 21.51 -17.31 -25.09
C SER A 238 21.98 -16.20 -24.14
N PHE A 239 23.04 -16.47 -23.37
CA PHE A 239 23.71 -15.49 -22.50
C PHE A 239 25.17 -15.34 -22.91
N SER A 240 25.74 -14.14 -22.79
CA SER A 240 27.19 -13.96 -22.82
C SER A 240 27.81 -14.28 -21.45
N GLU A 241 29.11 -14.60 -21.42
CA GLU A 241 29.83 -14.87 -20.17
C GLU A 241 29.80 -13.68 -19.20
N GLU A 242 29.86 -12.46 -19.73
CA GLU A 242 29.75 -11.22 -18.95
C GLU A 242 28.34 -11.02 -18.38
N GLU A 243 27.29 -11.40 -19.12
CA GLU A 243 25.91 -11.29 -18.63
C GLU A 243 25.66 -12.23 -17.44
N ILE A 244 26.19 -13.45 -17.47
CA ILE A 244 25.99 -14.45 -16.40
C ILE A 244 26.59 -13.99 -15.07
N GLN A 245 27.59 -13.09 -15.09
CA GLN A 245 28.19 -12.55 -13.88
C GLN A 245 27.37 -11.41 -13.24
N ASN A 246 26.35 -10.90 -13.92
CA ASN A 246 25.58 -9.73 -13.50
C ASN A 246 24.13 -10.08 -13.15
N GLU A 247 23.64 -9.56 -12.01
CA GLU A 247 22.21 -9.52 -11.72
C GLU A 247 21.52 -8.48 -12.62
N PRO A 248 20.31 -8.76 -13.17
CA PRO A 248 19.42 -9.89 -12.87
C PRO A 248 19.63 -11.14 -13.76
N TYR A 249 20.57 -11.14 -14.70
CA TYR A 249 20.70 -12.19 -15.72
C TYR A 249 21.16 -13.54 -15.16
N SER A 250 22.07 -13.54 -14.19
CA SER A 250 22.46 -14.71 -13.38
C SER A 250 21.24 -15.45 -12.81
N THR A 251 20.29 -14.70 -12.24
CA THR A 251 19.04 -15.25 -11.69
C THR A 251 18.18 -15.88 -12.78
N ILE A 252 18.05 -15.22 -13.94
CA ILE A 252 17.29 -15.79 -15.07
C ILE A 252 17.90 -17.11 -15.54
N LYS A 253 19.23 -17.18 -15.70
CA LYS A 253 19.90 -18.41 -16.14
C LYS A 253 19.70 -19.55 -15.14
N LYS A 254 19.85 -19.27 -13.83
CA LYS A 254 19.55 -20.25 -12.78
C LYS A 254 18.12 -20.80 -12.86
N LEU A 255 17.13 -19.94 -13.10
CA LEU A 255 15.73 -20.37 -13.23
C LEU A 255 15.49 -21.23 -14.48
N ILE A 256 16.12 -20.88 -15.60
CA ILE A 256 16.08 -21.67 -16.83
C ILE A 256 16.66 -23.07 -16.58
N ASP A 257 17.76 -23.15 -15.85
CA ASP A 257 18.44 -24.41 -15.54
C ASP A 257 17.68 -25.24 -14.51
N GLU A 258 17.21 -24.61 -13.42
CA GLU A 258 16.42 -25.23 -12.34
C GLU A 258 15.13 -25.88 -12.89
N TYR A 259 14.41 -25.15 -13.73
CA TYR A 259 13.19 -25.66 -14.37
C TYR A 259 13.44 -26.34 -15.71
N ARG A 260 14.71 -26.52 -16.11
CA ARG A 260 15.16 -27.16 -17.35
C ARG A 260 14.33 -26.71 -18.57
N LEU A 261 14.14 -25.40 -18.71
CA LEU A 261 13.23 -24.85 -19.72
C LEU A 261 13.69 -25.15 -21.15
N GLU A 262 14.97 -25.44 -21.34
CA GLU A 262 15.56 -25.87 -22.61
C GLU A 262 15.03 -27.24 -23.10
N ASP A 263 14.45 -28.06 -22.21
CA ASP A 263 13.83 -29.35 -22.57
C ASP A 263 12.45 -29.20 -23.27
N PHE A 264 11.90 -27.98 -23.29
CA PHE A 264 10.58 -27.70 -23.85
C PHE A 264 10.67 -26.99 -25.20
N PRO A 265 9.62 -27.06 -26.05
CA PRO A 265 9.51 -26.19 -27.23
C PRO A 265 9.67 -24.72 -26.84
N PHE A 266 10.44 -23.95 -27.61
CA PHE A 266 10.83 -22.58 -27.26
C PHE A 266 9.66 -21.68 -26.86
N ASP A 267 8.54 -21.75 -27.60
CA ASP A 267 7.37 -20.90 -27.34
C ASP A 267 6.76 -21.22 -25.96
N THR A 268 6.64 -22.51 -25.63
CA THR A 268 6.18 -22.98 -24.30
C THR A 268 7.18 -22.61 -23.21
N ALA A 269 8.48 -22.76 -23.48
CA ALA A 269 9.55 -22.43 -22.55
C ALA A 269 9.56 -20.93 -22.20
N LEU A 270 9.38 -20.05 -23.19
CA LEU A 270 9.33 -18.60 -23.02
C LEU A 270 8.10 -18.15 -22.22
N VAL A 271 6.93 -18.76 -22.48
CA VAL A 271 5.72 -18.52 -21.69
C VAL A 271 5.93 -18.92 -20.24
N ASN A 272 6.45 -20.13 -19.99
CA ASN A 272 6.74 -20.60 -18.65
C ASN A 272 7.78 -19.72 -17.95
N LEU A 273 8.84 -19.29 -18.65
CA LEU A 273 9.82 -18.35 -18.10
C LEU A 273 9.15 -17.04 -17.68
N THR A 274 8.25 -16.50 -18.50
CA THR A 274 7.53 -15.27 -18.18
C THR A 274 6.65 -15.45 -16.94
N GLU A 275 5.94 -16.57 -16.82
CA GLU A 275 5.16 -16.92 -15.62
C GLU A 275 6.05 -17.03 -14.37
N ILE A 276 7.22 -17.68 -14.49
CA ILE A 276 8.20 -17.81 -13.39
C ILE A 276 8.67 -16.42 -12.94
N LEU A 277 9.13 -15.58 -13.88
CA LEU A 277 9.61 -14.22 -13.60
C LEU A 277 8.51 -13.32 -13.01
N GLN A 278 7.26 -13.54 -13.41
CA GLN A 278 6.12 -12.85 -12.82
C GLN A 278 5.87 -13.28 -11.37
N SER A 279 6.00 -14.58 -11.09
CA SER A 279 5.76 -15.17 -9.76
C SER A 279 6.82 -14.81 -8.72
N ILE A 280 8.05 -14.55 -9.18
CA ILE A 280 9.16 -14.13 -8.31
C ILE A 280 9.07 -12.63 -8.12
N SER A 281 8.55 -12.23 -6.95
CA SER A 281 8.54 -10.84 -6.50
C SER A 281 9.63 -10.61 -5.46
N LYS A 282 10.44 -9.57 -5.65
CA LYS A 282 11.25 -9.03 -4.55
C LYS A 282 10.33 -8.19 -3.67
N VAL A 283 10.38 -8.46 -2.36
CA VAL A 283 9.72 -7.63 -1.36
C VAL A 283 10.75 -6.67 -0.83
N GLU A 284 10.73 -5.45 -1.32
CA GLU A 284 11.56 -4.37 -0.81
C GLU A 284 10.74 -3.60 0.22
N LYS A 285 11.26 -3.47 1.44
CA LYS A 285 10.68 -2.55 2.42
C LYS A 285 11.29 -1.18 2.18
N THR A 286 10.44 -0.16 2.08
CA THR A 286 10.89 1.24 2.00
C THR A 286 11.65 1.68 3.24
N SER A 287 11.27 1.17 4.42
CA SER A 287 11.92 1.43 5.70
C SER A 287 11.56 0.33 6.72
N ASP A 288 12.48 0.02 7.63
CA ASP A 288 12.21 -0.84 8.80
C ASP A 288 11.62 -0.09 10.00
N ALA A 289 11.64 1.25 9.96
CA ALA A 289 11.07 2.11 10.99
C ALA A 289 9.87 2.90 10.45
N GLY A 290 8.83 3.05 11.26
CA GLY A 290 7.64 3.86 10.94
C GLY A 290 6.32 3.11 11.08
N ILE A 291 5.24 3.76 10.67
CA ILE A 291 3.89 3.21 10.71
C ILE A 291 3.77 2.08 9.68
N PRO A 292 3.45 0.84 10.09
CA PRO A 292 3.34 -0.28 9.18
C PRO A 292 2.05 -0.20 8.34
N PHE A 293 2.23 -0.25 7.03
CA PHE A 293 1.15 -0.51 6.08
C PHE A 293 1.04 -2.01 5.81
N LEU A 294 -0.14 -2.54 6.05
CA LEU A 294 -0.48 -3.96 5.92
C LEU A 294 -1.35 -4.17 4.68
N THR A 295 -1.18 -5.32 4.05
CA THR A 295 -2.05 -5.80 2.95
C THR A 295 -2.88 -7.01 3.35
N ASN A 296 -2.65 -7.54 4.56
CA ASN A 296 -3.24 -8.78 5.06
C ASN A 296 -4.11 -8.50 6.30
N TYR A 297 -5.15 -9.31 6.48
CA TYR A 297 -6.16 -9.17 7.54
C TYR A 297 -5.75 -9.85 8.86
N ASN A 298 -4.57 -9.51 9.39
CA ASN A 298 -4.13 -10.04 10.68
C ASN A 298 -4.94 -9.41 11.82
N ILE A 299 -5.58 -10.23 12.64
CA ILE A 299 -6.45 -9.76 13.73
C ILE A 299 -5.59 -9.44 14.95
N ASP A 300 -5.49 -8.15 15.27
CA ASP A 300 -4.86 -7.65 16.48
C ASP A 300 -5.77 -6.65 17.19
N GLN A 301 -5.90 -6.82 18.51
CA GLN A 301 -6.70 -5.97 19.38
C GLN A 301 -5.91 -4.85 20.05
N ASN A 302 -4.57 -4.92 20.05
CA ASN A 302 -3.71 -3.92 20.68
C ASN A 302 -3.38 -2.76 19.75
N SER A 303 -3.52 -2.96 18.44
CA SER A 303 -3.23 -1.94 17.45
C SER A 303 -4.44 -1.12 17.05
N GLU A 304 -4.21 0.16 16.84
CA GLU A 304 -5.18 1.07 16.25
C GLU A 304 -5.08 0.97 14.73
N ILE A 305 -6.13 0.44 14.10
CA ILE A 305 -6.09 0.14 12.66
C ILE A 305 -6.93 1.13 11.86
N TYR A 306 -6.30 1.71 10.85
CA TYR A 306 -6.92 2.60 9.86
C TYR A 306 -7.12 1.81 8.56
N VAL A 307 -8.37 1.58 8.13
CA VAL A 307 -8.66 0.78 6.93
C VAL A 307 -8.91 1.69 5.74
N LEU A 308 -8.02 1.65 4.74
CA LEU A 308 -8.09 2.49 3.53
C LEU A 308 -8.71 1.81 2.31
N SER A 309 -8.99 0.52 2.39
CA SER A 309 -9.44 -0.31 1.27
C SER A 309 -10.82 -0.94 1.53
N PHE A 310 -11.74 -0.18 2.15
CA PHE A 310 -13.07 -0.69 2.50
C PHE A 310 -14.08 -0.60 1.35
N ASP A 311 -13.74 -1.24 0.23
CA ASP A 311 -14.58 -1.36 -0.97
C ASP A 311 -14.83 -2.82 -1.34
N ASP A 312 -15.79 -3.09 -2.22
CA ASP A 312 -16.14 -4.46 -2.64
C ASP A 312 -14.97 -5.16 -3.33
N SER A 313 -14.13 -4.44 -4.09
CA SER A 313 -13.03 -5.05 -4.85
C SER A 313 -11.84 -5.52 -4.01
N CYS A 314 -11.58 -4.85 -2.89
CA CYS A 314 -10.42 -5.10 -2.03
C CYS A 314 -10.82 -5.76 -0.71
N PHE A 315 -11.92 -5.32 -0.10
CA PHE A 315 -12.36 -5.87 1.18
C PHE A 315 -13.17 -7.15 1.03
N PHE A 316 -13.99 -7.33 -0.02
CA PHE A 316 -14.79 -8.54 -0.23
C PHE A 316 -14.39 -9.29 -1.50
N GLN A 317 -13.54 -10.31 -1.38
CA GLN A 317 -12.99 -10.97 -2.57
C GLN A 317 -13.76 -12.26 -2.88
N VAL A 318 -14.50 -12.26 -3.98
CA VAL A 318 -15.08 -13.50 -4.52
C VAL A 318 -13.98 -14.31 -5.21
N SER A 319 -13.74 -15.52 -4.71
CA SER A 319 -12.80 -16.44 -5.34
C SER A 319 -13.36 -16.91 -6.69
N LYS A 320 -12.55 -16.83 -7.75
CA LYS A 320 -12.91 -17.31 -9.09
C LYS A 320 -12.49 -18.77 -9.26
N ASP A 321 -13.21 -19.49 -10.10
CA ASP A 321 -12.83 -20.84 -10.55
C ASP A 321 -11.72 -20.74 -11.61
N ASN A 322 -10.51 -20.41 -11.15
CA ASN A 322 -9.32 -20.27 -11.99
C ASN A 322 -8.15 -21.12 -11.49
N GLN A 323 -8.47 -22.23 -10.83
CA GLN A 323 -7.48 -23.13 -10.25
C GLN A 323 -6.98 -24.19 -11.24
N ALA A 324 -6.05 -25.03 -10.79
CA ALA A 324 -5.58 -26.18 -11.56
C ALA A 324 -6.68 -27.21 -11.88
N LEU A 325 -7.74 -27.24 -11.07
CA LEU A 325 -8.93 -28.10 -11.17
C LEU A 325 -10.20 -27.26 -11.04
N PHE A 326 -11.27 -27.68 -11.71
CA PHE A 326 -12.60 -27.06 -11.60
C PHE A 326 -13.26 -27.38 -10.24
N ASP A 327 -14.17 -26.53 -9.79
CA ASP A 327 -14.87 -26.66 -8.50
C ASP A 327 -15.52 -28.04 -8.27
N GLY A 328 -16.08 -28.67 -9.33
CA GLY A 328 -16.67 -30.00 -9.24
C GLY A 328 -15.65 -31.10 -8.94
N ASP A 329 -14.46 -31.00 -9.51
CA ASP A 329 -13.36 -31.94 -9.28
C ASP A 329 -12.67 -31.67 -7.94
N LEU A 330 -12.54 -30.40 -7.54
CA LEU A 330 -12.09 -30.03 -6.20
C LEU A 330 -12.97 -30.69 -5.13
N THR A 331 -14.30 -30.61 -5.28
CA THR A 331 -15.24 -31.20 -4.32
C THR A 331 -15.08 -32.73 -4.23
N LYS A 332 -14.93 -33.42 -5.36
CA LYS A 332 -14.70 -34.89 -5.38
C LYS A 332 -13.41 -35.27 -4.66
N ALA A 333 -12.36 -34.49 -4.83
CA ALA A 333 -11.07 -34.70 -4.17
C ALA A 333 -11.02 -34.22 -2.71
N SER A 334 -12.16 -33.88 -2.09
CA SER A 334 -12.24 -33.28 -0.76
C SER A 334 -11.40 -32.00 -0.61
N LEU A 335 -11.28 -31.22 -1.68
CA LEU A 335 -10.60 -29.93 -1.72
C LEU A 335 -11.61 -28.77 -1.63
N ASN A 336 -11.15 -27.54 -1.37
CA ASN A 336 -12.01 -26.39 -1.18
C ASN A 336 -12.31 -25.74 -2.53
N PRO A 337 -13.55 -25.87 -3.06
CA PRO A 337 -13.99 -25.12 -4.23
C PRO A 337 -14.07 -23.62 -3.92
N SER A 338 -14.20 -22.82 -4.98
CA SER A 338 -14.18 -21.37 -4.96
C SER A 338 -15.22 -20.77 -4.00
N PHE A 339 -16.42 -21.37 -3.92
CA PHE A 339 -17.45 -20.91 -2.97
C PHE A 339 -17.06 -21.13 -1.49
N ILE A 340 -16.32 -22.20 -1.16
CA ILE A 340 -15.84 -22.45 0.22
C ILE A 340 -14.73 -21.48 0.57
N ARG A 341 -13.80 -21.25 -0.37
CA ARG A 341 -12.74 -20.25 -0.18
C ARG A 341 -13.32 -18.86 0.08
N THR A 342 -14.36 -18.50 -0.67
CA THR A 342 -15.09 -17.25 -0.45
C THR A 342 -15.74 -17.19 0.93
N LYS A 343 -16.32 -18.30 1.43
CA LYS A 343 -16.88 -18.37 2.79
C LYS A 343 -15.81 -18.22 3.88
N LEU A 344 -14.66 -18.88 3.72
CA LEU A 344 -13.54 -18.78 4.67
C LEU A 344 -12.97 -17.36 4.70
N ASP A 345 -12.73 -16.74 3.54
CA ASP A 345 -12.28 -15.35 3.44
C ASP A 345 -13.29 -14.38 4.06
N ARG A 346 -14.59 -14.57 3.76
CA ARG A 346 -15.68 -13.81 4.36
C ARG A 346 -15.67 -13.92 5.88
N ARG A 347 -15.57 -15.13 6.44
CA ARG A 347 -15.51 -15.38 7.89
C ARG A 347 -14.29 -14.71 8.52
N LEU A 348 -13.13 -14.78 7.87
CA LEU A 348 -11.92 -14.09 8.32
C LEU A 348 -12.16 -12.58 8.43
N LYS A 349 -12.74 -11.98 7.40
CA LYS A 349 -13.00 -10.54 7.36
C LYS A 349 -14.12 -10.12 8.30
N GLU A 350 -15.16 -10.93 8.49
CA GLU A 350 -16.17 -10.70 9.53
C GLU A 350 -15.54 -10.70 10.93
N ASN A 351 -14.66 -11.66 11.22
CA ASN A 351 -13.95 -11.71 12.49
C ASN A 351 -12.96 -10.55 12.62
N TYR A 352 -12.29 -10.14 11.54
CA TYR A 352 -11.46 -8.95 11.53
C TYR A 352 -12.28 -7.70 11.91
N LEU A 353 -13.46 -7.51 11.32
CA LEU A 353 -14.35 -6.39 11.66
C LEU A 353 -14.78 -6.40 13.14
N LYS A 354 -15.09 -7.56 13.71
CA LYS A 354 -15.57 -7.69 15.09
C LYS A 354 -14.46 -7.57 16.14
N TYR A 355 -13.32 -8.20 15.88
CA TYR A 355 -12.28 -8.40 16.90
C TYR A 355 -11.11 -7.43 16.76
N SER A 356 -10.89 -6.77 15.62
CA SER A 356 -9.83 -5.76 15.51
C SER A 356 -10.25 -4.40 16.05
N ASN A 357 -9.30 -3.66 16.61
CA ASN A 357 -9.53 -2.28 17.05
C ASN A 357 -9.40 -1.30 15.88
N VAL A 358 -10.46 -1.21 15.06
CA VAL A 358 -10.50 -0.32 13.88
C VAL A 358 -10.98 1.07 14.28
N ILE A 359 -10.18 2.10 13.98
CA ILE A 359 -10.50 3.51 14.25
C ILE A 359 -11.57 4.02 13.27
N TYR A 360 -11.35 3.79 11.98
CA TYR A 360 -12.36 4.01 10.94
C TYR A 360 -12.10 3.16 9.71
N TYR A 361 -13.17 2.97 8.94
CA TYR A 361 -13.12 2.45 7.58
C TYR A 361 -13.19 3.60 6.60
N SER A 362 -12.43 3.54 5.52
CA SER A 362 -12.50 4.53 4.46
C SER A 362 -12.62 3.91 3.08
N ARG A 363 -13.33 4.64 2.24
CA ARG A 363 -13.65 4.27 0.86
C ARG A 363 -13.56 5.49 -0.05
N VAL A 364 -13.25 5.25 -1.32
CA VAL A 364 -12.97 6.30 -2.31
C VAL A 364 -13.87 6.16 -3.54
N LEU A 365 -14.34 7.27 -4.08
CA LEU A 365 -14.97 7.32 -5.39
C LEU A 365 -13.90 7.23 -6.50
N GLN A 366 -13.62 6.02 -6.98
CA GLN A 366 -12.72 5.85 -8.13
C GLN A 366 -13.55 5.79 -9.42
N HIS A 367 -13.50 6.87 -10.21
CA HIS A 367 -14.07 6.92 -11.55
C HIS A 367 -13.31 5.96 -12.47
N GLN A 368 -14.01 4.98 -13.08
CA GLN A 368 -13.88 4.65 -14.51
C GLN A 368 -15.17 4.08 -15.15
N SER A 369 -16.18 3.62 -14.41
CA SER A 369 -17.49 3.25 -14.99
C SER A 369 -18.56 2.99 -13.93
N ASP A 370 -19.38 4.01 -13.66
CA ASP A 370 -20.75 4.06 -13.10
C ASP A 370 -21.27 3.23 -11.92
N GLN A 371 -20.57 2.28 -11.32
CA GLN A 371 -21.03 1.69 -10.05
C GLN A 371 -19.88 1.44 -9.08
N ILE A 372 -19.90 2.17 -7.96
CA ILE A 372 -19.17 1.79 -6.76
C ILE A 372 -20.04 0.77 -6.05
N TYR A 373 -19.56 -0.46 -5.98
CA TYR A 373 -20.19 -1.47 -5.12
C TYR A 373 -19.66 -1.26 -3.71
N ASP A 374 -20.59 -0.98 -2.80
CA ASP A 374 -20.32 -1.00 -1.38
C ASP A 374 -19.87 -2.40 -0.97
N SER A 375 -18.89 -2.47 -0.07
CA SER A 375 -18.57 -3.74 0.60
C SER A 375 -19.88 -4.37 1.10
N GLN A 376 -20.09 -5.65 0.80
CA GLN A 376 -21.32 -6.36 1.16
C GLN A 376 -21.63 -6.25 2.66
N PHE A 377 -20.58 -6.14 3.48
CA PHE A 377 -20.69 -5.95 4.93
C PHE A 377 -21.42 -4.65 5.33
N ILE A 378 -21.34 -3.57 4.54
CA ILE A 378 -22.09 -2.34 4.83
C ILE A 378 -23.58 -2.65 4.85
N LYS A 379 -24.06 -3.41 3.87
CA LYS A 379 -25.47 -3.76 3.75
C LYS A 379 -25.90 -4.77 4.80
N GLU A 380 -25.11 -5.82 4.99
CA GLU A 380 -25.43 -6.92 5.90
C GLU A 380 -25.42 -6.49 7.37
N TYR A 381 -24.55 -5.54 7.75
CA TYR A 381 -24.47 -5.03 9.12
C TYR A 381 -25.30 -3.76 9.35
N GLY A 382 -25.98 -3.23 8.33
CA GLY A 382 -26.83 -2.05 8.48
C GLY A 382 -26.05 -0.75 8.68
N PHE A 383 -24.81 -0.66 8.18
CA PHE A 383 -23.91 0.48 8.41
C PHE A 383 -24.14 1.66 7.47
N GLN A 384 -25.15 1.63 6.61
CA GLN A 384 -25.43 2.70 5.64
C GLN A 384 -25.62 4.07 6.31
N SER A 385 -26.27 4.11 7.46
CA SER A 385 -26.51 5.34 8.23
C SER A 385 -25.25 5.92 8.87
N LYS A 386 -24.15 5.17 8.90
CA LYS A 386 -22.86 5.56 9.50
C LYS A 386 -21.85 6.08 8.47
N ILE A 387 -22.21 6.04 7.19
CA ILE A 387 -21.40 6.59 6.11
C ILE A 387 -21.39 8.11 6.22
N GLN A 388 -20.18 8.67 6.35
CA GLN A 388 -19.96 10.11 6.40
C GLN A 388 -19.13 10.54 5.19
N LYS A 389 -19.70 11.40 4.35
CA LYS A 389 -18.95 12.05 3.27
C LYS A 389 -17.98 13.07 3.86
N VAL A 390 -16.70 12.84 3.62
CA VAL A 390 -15.63 13.76 3.99
C VAL A 390 -15.50 14.81 2.89
N ASP A 391 -15.51 16.07 3.32
CA ASP A 391 -15.36 17.22 2.46
C ASP A 391 -14.29 18.12 3.06
N LEU A 392 -13.08 18.04 2.51
CA LEU A 392 -11.91 18.77 3.00
C LEU A 392 -12.01 20.30 2.82
N SER A 393 -13.08 20.81 2.18
CA SER A 393 -13.39 22.24 2.22
C SER A 393 -14.00 22.70 3.55
N LYS A 394 -14.43 21.76 4.41
CA LYS A 394 -15.05 22.08 5.70
C LYS A 394 -14.02 21.94 6.82
N GLU A 395 -13.93 22.96 7.68
CA GLU A 395 -13.00 23.01 8.81
C GLU A 395 -13.05 21.77 9.71
N LYS A 396 -14.24 21.20 9.95
CA LYS A 396 -14.42 20.00 10.77
C LYS A 396 -13.65 18.76 10.28
N TYR A 397 -13.23 18.73 9.02
CA TYR A 397 -12.44 17.64 8.42
C TYR A 397 -10.97 18.03 8.19
N LEU A 398 -10.59 19.25 8.58
CA LEU A 398 -9.22 19.77 8.61
C LEU A 398 -8.71 19.91 10.05
N ASP A 399 -9.29 19.20 11.01
CA ASP A 399 -8.91 19.29 12.42
C ASP A 399 -7.63 18.49 12.76
N GLY A 400 -6.94 17.95 11.76
CA GLY A 400 -5.69 17.20 11.90
C GLY A 400 -4.45 18.09 12.11
N SER A 401 -3.29 17.46 12.29
CA SER A 401 -2.01 18.17 12.40
C SER A 401 -1.30 18.18 11.05
N PHE A 402 -0.92 19.36 10.58
CA PHE A 402 -0.26 19.57 9.30
C PHE A 402 1.16 20.10 9.51
N THR A 403 2.10 19.63 8.69
CA THR A 403 3.41 20.28 8.57
C THR A 403 3.26 21.57 7.77
N GLU A 404 4.27 22.45 7.81
CA GLU A 404 4.29 23.65 6.98
C GLU A 404 4.13 23.33 5.47
N LYS A 405 4.79 22.26 5.00
CA LYS A 405 4.66 21.77 3.61
C LYS A 405 3.23 21.33 3.30
N ALA A 406 2.62 20.52 4.19
CA ALA A 406 1.26 20.05 4.03
C ALA A 406 0.24 21.20 4.04
N SER A 407 0.39 22.16 4.96
CA SER A 407 -0.48 23.34 5.05
C SER A 407 -0.41 24.20 3.79
N ARG A 408 0.79 24.45 3.26
CA ARG A 408 0.97 25.18 1.99
C ARG A 408 0.32 24.45 0.82
N PHE A 409 0.50 23.14 0.75
CA PHE A 409 -0.10 22.33 -0.31
C PHE A 409 -1.63 22.32 -0.25
N ILE A 410 -2.22 22.25 0.94
CA ILE A 410 -3.68 22.36 1.11
C ILE A 410 -4.19 23.74 0.70
N ALA A 411 -3.49 24.82 1.09
CA ALA A 411 -3.86 26.17 0.69
C ALA A 411 -3.86 26.33 -0.84
N LEU A 412 -2.87 25.74 -1.53
CA LEU A 412 -2.83 25.72 -3.00
C LEU A 412 -4.00 24.93 -3.60
N LEU A 413 -4.32 23.74 -3.07
CA LEU A 413 -5.46 22.95 -3.53
C LEU A 413 -6.80 23.67 -3.33
N GLN A 414 -6.97 24.37 -2.21
CA GLN A 414 -8.15 25.18 -1.95
C GLN A 414 -8.23 26.36 -2.93
N TYR A 415 -7.12 27.05 -3.17
CA TYR A 415 -7.04 28.12 -4.15
C TYR A 415 -7.43 27.64 -5.56
N ASP A 416 -6.84 26.55 -6.04
CA ASP A 416 -7.15 25.97 -7.35
C ASP A 416 -8.62 25.54 -7.46
N ALA A 417 -9.18 24.94 -6.40
CA ALA A 417 -10.59 24.57 -6.36
C ALA A 417 -11.53 25.78 -6.42
N HIS A 418 -11.17 26.90 -5.78
CA HIS A 418 -11.90 28.16 -5.87
C HIS A 418 -11.83 28.75 -7.28
N VAL A 419 -10.65 28.71 -7.92
CA VAL A 419 -10.46 29.16 -9.30
C VAL A 419 -11.35 28.35 -10.25
N ILE A 420 -11.35 27.01 -10.14
CA ILE A 420 -12.10 26.12 -11.03
C ILE A 420 -13.62 26.18 -10.80
N ARG A 421 -14.09 26.37 -9.56
CA ARG A 421 -15.53 26.39 -9.22
C ARG A 421 -16.21 27.72 -9.47
N SER A 422 -15.46 28.78 -9.78
CA SER A 422 -16.03 30.05 -10.24
C SER A 422 -16.60 29.91 -11.66
N LYS A 423 -17.70 29.16 -11.82
CA LYS A 423 -18.51 29.12 -13.06
C LYS A 423 -19.38 30.38 -13.22
N GLN A 424 -18.83 31.55 -12.89
CA GLN A 424 -19.37 32.85 -13.26
C GLN A 424 -18.22 33.65 -13.87
N GLY A 425 -18.16 33.64 -15.19
CA GLY A 425 -17.26 34.46 -15.98
C GLY A 425 -15.94 33.78 -16.30
N GLU A 426 -15.71 33.58 -17.59
CA GLU A 426 -14.37 33.67 -18.17
C GLU A 426 -13.51 34.68 -17.40
N TYR A 427 -12.31 34.28 -16.96
CA TYR A 427 -11.23 35.19 -16.59
C TYR A 427 -11.55 36.31 -15.57
N LEU A 428 -12.08 35.99 -14.38
CA LEU A 428 -12.10 36.94 -13.24
C LEU A 428 -10.82 36.93 -12.38
N SER A 429 -9.68 36.45 -12.90
CA SER A 429 -8.38 36.99 -12.47
C SER A 429 -8.04 38.32 -13.15
N TYR A 430 -8.87 38.76 -14.11
CA TYR A 430 -8.86 40.12 -14.61
C TYR A 430 -9.80 40.98 -13.77
N ASP A 431 -9.23 41.66 -12.79
CA ASP A 431 -9.93 42.70 -12.06
C ASP A 431 -10.20 43.90 -12.99
N ASN A 432 -11.44 43.99 -13.48
CA ASN A 432 -11.91 45.17 -14.23
C ASN A 432 -12.20 46.38 -13.32
N SER A 433 -11.83 46.36 -12.02
CA SER A 433 -11.79 47.58 -11.19
C SER A 433 -10.74 48.58 -11.70
N PHE A 434 -9.83 48.15 -12.58
CA PHE A 434 -8.98 49.05 -13.38
C PHE A 434 -9.70 49.71 -14.56
N ASN A 435 -11.03 49.70 -14.60
CA ASN A 435 -11.79 50.65 -15.40
C ASN A 435 -11.85 52.01 -14.67
N GLY A 436 -10.79 52.80 -14.84
CA GLY A 436 -10.87 54.24 -14.58
C GLY A 436 -9.80 54.85 -13.69
N LYS A 437 -8.51 54.60 -13.96
CA LYS A 437 -7.50 55.65 -13.77
C LYS A 437 -6.80 55.91 -15.11
N ARG A 438 -7.30 56.96 -15.76
CA ARG A 438 -6.93 57.49 -17.07
C ARG A 438 -5.41 57.58 -17.27
N ASN A 439 -4.94 57.12 -18.43
CA ASN A 439 -3.95 57.69 -19.37
C ASN A 439 -2.67 58.44 -18.89
N ASP A 440 -2.40 58.61 -17.60
CA ASP A 440 -1.29 59.44 -17.11
C ASP A 440 -0.06 58.64 -16.65
N TYR A 441 -0.16 57.30 -16.49
CA TYR A 441 0.98 56.46 -16.05
C TYR A 441 2.04 56.25 -17.12
N LEU A 442 1.63 56.16 -18.39
CA LEU A 442 2.53 56.34 -19.52
C LEU A 442 2.64 57.85 -19.83
N SER A 443 2.99 58.65 -18.82
CA SER A 443 3.57 59.96 -19.07
C SER A 443 4.65 59.77 -20.15
N ASN A 444 4.68 60.64 -21.16
CA ASN A 444 5.62 60.66 -22.29
C ASN A 444 7.10 60.78 -21.86
N ARG A 445 7.58 59.93 -20.95
CA ARG A 445 8.96 59.84 -20.52
C ARG A 445 9.73 59.17 -21.64
N LYS A 446 10.28 60.00 -22.53
CA LYS A 446 11.18 59.61 -23.63
C LYS A 446 12.52 59.03 -23.16
N SER A 447 12.76 58.89 -21.86
CA SER A 447 14.00 58.35 -21.29
C SER A 447 13.77 56.94 -20.77
N TYR A 448 14.21 55.94 -21.51
CA TYR A 448 14.30 54.56 -21.04
C TYR A 448 15.64 54.34 -20.32
N SER A 449 15.61 53.79 -19.11
CA SER A 449 16.84 53.31 -18.47
C SER A 449 17.28 51.99 -19.12
N VAL A 450 18.58 51.67 -19.07
CA VAL A 450 19.08 50.39 -19.59
C VAL A 450 18.41 49.22 -18.88
N THR A 451 18.22 49.32 -17.57
CA THR A 451 17.55 48.30 -16.75
C THR A 451 16.08 48.09 -17.15
N ASP A 452 15.39 49.16 -17.57
CA ASP A 452 14.03 49.07 -18.08
C ASP A 452 13.96 48.38 -19.45
N LEU A 453 14.93 48.66 -20.33
CA LEU A 453 15.04 48.01 -21.63
C LEU A 453 15.37 46.52 -21.49
N GLU A 454 16.28 46.15 -20.59
CA GLU A 454 16.59 44.76 -20.29
C GLU A 454 15.36 44.01 -19.76
N LYS A 455 14.60 44.61 -18.84
CA LYS A 455 13.34 44.03 -18.35
C LYS A 455 12.33 43.84 -19.48
N TYR A 456 12.20 44.82 -20.38
CA TYR A 456 11.29 44.72 -21.52
C TYR A 456 11.71 43.63 -22.51
N ILE A 457 13.00 43.54 -22.84
CA ILE A 457 13.52 42.50 -23.75
C ILE A 457 13.27 41.11 -23.17
N ASN A 458 13.51 40.94 -21.86
CA ASN A 458 13.33 39.66 -21.20
C ASN A 458 11.85 39.28 -21.08
N CYS A 459 10.99 40.23 -20.69
CA CYS A 459 9.54 40.01 -20.63
C CYS A 459 8.77 41.35 -20.72
N PRO A 460 8.13 41.65 -21.85
CA PRO A 460 7.35 42.89 -22.04
C PRO A 460 6.22 43.04 -21.01
N PHE A 461 5.61 41.92 -20.59
CA PHE A 461 4.54 41.92 -19.61
C PHE A 461 5.04 42.26 -18.20
N GLN A 462 6.22 41.75 -17.81
CA GLN A 462 6.85 42.08 -16.53
C GLN A 462 7.25 43.56 -16.47
N TYR A 463 7.77 44.11 -17.58
CA TYR A 463 8.04 45.54 -17.70
C TYR A 463 6.76 46.36 -17.47
N LEU A 464 5.67 46.02 -18.17
CA LEU A 464 4.39 46.72 -18.04
C LEU A 464 3.87 46.68 -16.60
N TYR A 465 3.92 45.51 -15.96
CA TYR A 465 3.48 45.32 -14.58
C TYR A 465 4.28 46.19 -13.60
N SER A 466 5.61 46.23 -13.74
CA SER A 466 6.50 47.04 -12.89
C SER A 466 6.29 48.56 -12.99
N LYS A 467 5.60 49.03 -14.05
CA LYS A 467 5.27 50.45 -14.23
C LYS A 467 3.85 50.80 -13.77
N ILE A 468 2.95 49.83 -13.73
CA ILE A 468 1.52 50.04 -13.47
C ILE A 468 1.17 49.73 -12.01
N LEU A 469 1.80 48.74 -11.40
CA LEU A 469 1.48 48.32 -10.04
C LEU A 469 2.59 48.75 -9.07
N PRO A 470 2.24 49.29 -7.88
CA PRO A 470 3.22 49.54 -6.84
C PRO A 470 3.88 48.21 -6.44
N ASP A 471 5.22 48.18 -6.42
CA ASP A 471 6.01 47.00 -6.07
C ASP A 471 5.50 46.39 -4.74
N GLN A 472 4.94 45.18 -4.81
CA GLN A 472 4.51 44.44 -3.62
C GLN A 472 5.75 44.00 -2.83
N GLU A 473 5.75 44.30 -1.52
CA GLU A 473 6.73 43.92 -0.48
C GLU A 473 8.04 43.30 -0.97
N ILE A 474 8.91 44.14 -1.53
CA ILE A 474 10.31 43.79 -1.77
C ILE A 474 11.07 44.10 -0.48
N ASP A 475 11.91 43.16 -0.02
CA ASP A 475 12.92 43.46 1.00
C ASP A 475 13.92 44.46 0.42
N TYR A 476 13.62 45.75 0.60
CA TYR A 476 14.41 46.84 0.06
C TYR A 476 15.77 47.00 0.76
N SER A 477 16.04 46.27 1.84
CA SER A 477 17.29 46.40 2.61
C SER A 477 18.53 46.23 1.73
N LYS A 478 18.52 45.25 0.81
CA LYS A 478 19.63 44.99 -0.11
C LYS A 478 19.82 46.09 -1.15
N MET A 479 18.71 46.59 -1.72
CA MET A 479 18.74 47.68 -2.71
C MET A 479 19.22 48.98 -2.06
N PHE A 480 18.74 49.28 -0.86
CA PHE A 480 19.14 50.47 -0.12
C PHE A 480 20.59 50.38 0.40
N PHE A 481 21.05 49.19 0.81
CA PHE A 481 22.47 48.98 1.12
C PHE A 481 23.36 49.24 -0.11
N GLY A 482 22.97 48.72 -1.28
CA GLY A 482 23.66 49.03 -2.53
C GLY A 482 23.72 50.53 -2.81
N THR A 483 22.61 51.24 -2.60
CA THR A 483 22.55 52.71 -2.77
C THR A 483 23.49 53.45 -1.82
N LEU A 484 23.56 53.02 -0.55
CA LEU A 484 24.47 53.60 0.44
C LEU A 484 25.93 53.40 0.06
N VAL A 485 26.29 52.21 -0.40
CA VAL A 485 27.66 51.92 -0.89
C VAL A 485 27.99 52.78 -2.11
N HIS A 486 27.06 52.92 -3.07
CA HIS A 486 27.25 53.78 -4.23
C HIS A 486 27.49 55.25 -3.85
N ALA A 487 26.70 55.80 -2.91
CA ALA A 487 26.85 57.18 -2.46
C ALA A 487 28.22 57.44 -1.81
N ILE A 488 28.72 56.49 -1.03
CA ILE A 488 30.05 56.58 -0.39
C ILE A 488 31.15 56.50 -1.46
N LEU A 489 31.05 55.56 -2.39
CA LEU A 489 32.04 55.36 -3.45
C LEU A 489 32.08 56.54 -4.44
N GLU A 490 30.95 57.18 -4.74
CA GLU A 490 30.94 58.41 -5.55
C GLU A 490 31.70 59.55 -4.88
N LYS A 491 31.78 59.56 -3.54
CA LYS A 491 32.46 60.60 -2.76
C LYS A 491 33.91 60.30 -2.42
N ILE A 492 34.36 59.07 -2.62
CA ILE A 492 35.73 58.64 -2.28
C ILE A 492 36.80 59.43 -3.07
N THR A 493 36.46 59.94 -4.25
CA THR A 493 37.37 60.72 -5.10
C THR A 493 37.31 62.22 -4.85
N HIS A 494 36.45 62.70 -3.94
CA HIS A 494 36.37 64.12 -3.62
C HIS A 494 37.50 64.54 -2.66
N PRO A 495 38.14 65.70 -2.88
CA PRO A 495 39.15 66.21 -1.95
C PRO A 495 38.53 66.48 -0.57
N GLY A 496 39.08 65.87 0.48
CA GLY A 496 38.56 66.01 1.86
C GLY A 496 37.49 64.99 2.26
N PHE A 497 37.40 63.85 1.56
CA PHE A 497 36.53 62.74 1.93
C PHE A 497 36.87 62.18 3.32
N ASP A 498 35.85 62.11 4.18
CA ASP A 498 35.88 61.48 5.49
C ASP A 498 34.79 60.39 5.49
N LEU A 499 35.23 59.14 5.59
CA LEU A 499 34.36 57.98 5.47
C LEU A 499 33.28 57.96 6.54
N ASP A 500 33.62 58.25 7.79
CA ASP A 500 32.68 58.15 8.90
C ASP A 500 31.61 59.24 8.76
N LYS A 501 32.02 60.44 8.35
CA LYS A 501 31.11 61.57 8.13
C LYS A 501 30.18 61.35 6.94
N GLU A 502 30.68 60.85 5.83
CA GLU A 502 29.86 60.57 4.64
C GLU A 502 29.00 59.31 4.82
N PHE A 503 29.46 58.32 5.59
CA PHE A 503 28.66 57.16 5.97
C PHE A 503 27.49 57.58 6.86
N ASP A 504 27.71 58.40 7.89
CA ASP A 504 26.63 58.89 8.75
C ASP A 504 25.63 59.76 7.97
N ARG A 505 26.11 60.59 7.05
CA ARG A 505 25.23 61.36 6.16
C ARG A 505 24.40 60.45 5.25
N ALA A 506 25.01 59.49 4.58
CA ALA A 506 24.32 58.53 3.72
C ALA A 506 23.35 57.64 4.52
N ARG A 507 23.68 57.30 5.77
CA ARG A 507 22.84 56.56 6.70
C ARG A 507 21.59 57.34 7.11
N VAL A 508 21.71 58.65 7.37
CA VAL A 508 20.55 59.51 7.65
C VAL A 508 19.64 59.59 6.44
N GLU A 509 20.21 59.77 5.24
CA GLU A 509 19.44 59.77 3.99
C GLU A 509 18.76 58.41 3.72
N TYR A 510 19.44 57.32 4.05
CA TYR A 510 18.92 55.95 4.01
C TYR A 510 17.71 55.76 4.93
N LEU A 511 17.80 56.19 6.20
CA LEU A 511 16.71 56.06 7.16
C LEU A 511 15.48 56.89 6.74
N ASN A 512 15.70 58.10 6.22
CA ASN A 512 14.61 58.95 5.73
C ASN A 512 13.87 58.33 4.54
N LYS A 513 14.59 57.76 3.56
CA LYS A 513 13.97 57.08 2.40
C LYS A 513 13.21 55.81 2.79
N LEU A 514 13.66 55.11 3.83
CA LEU A 514 12.95 53.96 4.39
C LEU A 514 11.62 54.38 5.03
N SER A 515 11.58 55.51 5.74
CA SER A 515 10.33 56.04 6.33
C SER A 515 9.34 56.64 5.33
N GLU A 516 9.77 56.97 4.11
CA GLU A 516 8.87 57.49 3.05
C GLU A 516 8.17 56.38 2.25
N LYS A 517 8.64 55.13 2.37
CA LYS A 517 8.18 53.98 1.56
C LYS A 517 7.67 52.78 2.37
N GLY A 518 7.82 52.79 3.69
CA GLY A 518 7.13 51.91 4.63
C GLY A 518 6.04 52.68 5.36
#